data_AF-A0A9W7GX24-F1
#
_entry.id   AF-A0A9W7GX24-F1
#
_cell.length_a   1.000
_cell.length_b   1.000
_cell.length_c   1.000
_cell.angle_alpha   90.00
_cell.angle_beta   90.00
_cell.angle_gamma   90.00
#
_symmetry.space_group_name_H-M   'P 1'
#
loop_
_entity.id
_entity.type
_entity.pdbx_description
1 polymer ?
#
loop_
_entity_poly.entity_id
_entity_poly.type
_entity_poly.pdbx_seq_one_letter_code
_entity_poly.pdbx_strand_id
1 'polypeptide(L)'
;MATRVHSSPKLLKNLRSFIRPLNSATSSSSAAVSPLNFGDKPDLSTVEKHHTTTTTPLDFDDHQKLFASVSTSKLLRSSFNLGLVSNETFLDLGMWVMNSRLIQTPLLRHIILKTVKHTFFQQFCAGETPEEAAECLRKIQDAGLRSMLIYAAEHTSDNAGCDRNLEGFFYRVLNSPSRFRLHL
;
A
#
# COMPACT_ATOMS: atom_id res chain seq x y z
N MET A 1 -43.83 18.12 43.15
CA MET A 1 -43.21 16.77 43.08
C MET A 1 -43.21 16.30 41.62
N ALA A 2 -42.07 15.77 41.18
CA ALA A 2 -41.81 14.93 39.99
C ALA A 2 -42.02 15.50 38.57
N THR A 3 -40.95 15.45 37.75
CA THR A 3 -40.83 14.68 36.48
C THR A 3 -39.41 14.89 35.92
N ARG A 4 -38.51 13.90 36.03
CA ARG A 4 -38.23 12.74 35.15
C ARG A 4 -37.24 13.01 34.01
N VAL A 5 -36.14 12.26 34.10
CA VAL A 5 -35.01 12.07 33.19
C VAL A 5 -35.47 11.45 31.87
N HIS A 6 -34.98 11.99 30.74
CA HIS A 6 -34.99 11.29 29.45
C HIS A 6 -33.55 11.11 28.95
N SER A 7 -33.01 9.91 29.20
CA SER A 7 -31.81 9.41 28.53
C SER A 7 -32.20 8.89 27.14
N SER A 8 -31.55 9.40 26.10
CA SER A 8 -31.84 9.04 24.69
C SER A 8 -30.86 7.98 24.17
N PRO A 9 -31.32 6.76 23.82
CA PRO A 9 -30.47 5.72 23.24
C PRO A 9 -30.54 5.79 21.71
N LYS A 10 -29.79 6.71 21.09
CA LYS A 10 -29.72 6.79 19.61
C LYS A 10 -28.31 6.81 19.03
N LEU A 11 -27.25 6.84 19.85
CA LEU A 11 -25.87 6.94 19.34
C LEU A 11 -25.21 5.59 18.98
N LEU A 12 -25.81 4.45 19.35
CA LEU A 12 -25.14 3.14 19.21
C LEU A 12 -25.51 2.36 17.94
N LYS A 13 -26.35 2.90 17.05
CA LYS A 13 -26.75 2.20 15.81
C LYS A 13 -25.81 2.41 14.62
N ASN A 14 -24.92 3.42 14.65
CA ASN A 14 -23.98 3.72 13.56
C ASN A 14 -22.63 2.96 13.63
N LEU A 15 -22.39 2.17 14.69
CA LEU A 15 -21.17 1.36 14.80
C LEU A 15 -21.24 0.03 14.03
N ARG A 16 -22.38 -0.30 13.40
CA ARG A 16 -22.55 -1.53 12.60
C ARG A 16 -21.92 -1.48 11.20
N SER A 17 -21.45 -0.33 10.72
CA SER A 17 -20.77 -0.22 9.42
C SER A 17 -19.27 -0.57 9.49
N PHE A 18 -18.68 -0.63 10.68
CA PHE A 18 -17.24 -0.89 10.86
C PHE A 18 -16.85 -2.38 10.78
N ILE A 19 -17.84 -3.28 10.67
CA ILE A 19 -17.60 -4.71 10.49
C ILE A 19 -18.58 -5.21 9.42
N ARG A 20 -18.34 -4.82 8.16
CA ARG A 20 -18.90 -5.58 7.03
C ARG A 20 -17.92 -6.71 6.71
N PRO A 21 -18.22 -7.97 7.04
CA PRO A 21 -17.43 -9.08 6.54
C PRO A 21 -17.54 -9.13 5.01
N LEU A 22 -16.40 -9.21 4.35
CA LEU A 22 -16.26 -9.51 2.92
C LEU A 22 -16.69 -10.97 2.68
N ASN A 23 -18.00 -11.22 2.66
CA ASN A 23 -18.55 -12.41 2.03
C ASN A 23 -20.03 -12.17 1.72
N SER A 24 -20.27 -11.69 0.51
CA SER A 24 -21.53 -11.85 -0.19
C SER A 24 -21.20 -11.84 -1.67
N ALA A 25 -20.94 -13.02 -2.22
CA ALA A 25 -20.94 -13.25 -3.64
C ALA A 25 -22.36 -12.99 -4.15
N THR A 26 -22.54 -11.88 -4.87
CA THR A 26 -23.73 -11.70 -5.69
C THR A 26 -23.46 -12.39 -7.01
N SER A 27 -23.99 -13.61 -7.14
CA SER A 27 -24.13 -14.28 -8.42
C SER A 27 -24.96 -13.40 -9.36
N SER A 28 -24.36 -12.91 -10.43
CA SER A 28 -25.06 -12.29 -11.55
C SER A 28 -24.27 -12.50 -12.84
N SER A 29 -24.73 -13.50 -13.60
CA SER A 29 -24.69 -13.63 -15.06
C SER A 29 -23.34 -13.48 -15.77
N SER A 30 -22.70 -14.63 -16.00
CA SER A 30 -21.63 -14.83 -16.97
C SER A 30 -22.07 -14.48 -18.39
N ALA A 31 -21.56 -13.37 -18.94
CA ALA A 31 -21.48 -13.19 -20.39
C ALA A 31 -20.26 -14.00 -20.88
N ALA A 32 -20.52 -14.99 -21.72
CA ALA A 32 -19.50 -15.88 -22.27
C ALA A 32 -18.53 -15.09 -23.17
N VAL A 33 -17.26 -15.08 -22.80
CA VAL A 33 -16.15 -14.77 -23.70
C VAL A 33 -15.36 -16.06 -23.92
N SER A 34 -15.15 -16.40 -25.19
CA SER A 34 -14.50 -17.63 -25.62
C SER A 34 -13.06 -17.73 -25.08
N PRO A 35 -12.60 -18.90 -24.61
CA PRO A 35 -11.20 -19.09 -24.26
C PRO A 35 -10.34 -19.09 -25.54
N LEU A 36 -9.28 -18.27 -25.53
CA LEU A 36 -8.21 -18.28 -26.52
C LEU A 36 -7.55 -19.67 -26.52
N ASN A 37 -7.85 -20.44 -27.56
CA ASN A 37 -7.33 -21.79 -27.77
C ASN A 37 -5.87 -21.67 -28.25
N PHE A 38 -4.91 -21.76 -27.32
CA PHE A 38 -3.50 -21.90 -27.68
C PHE A 38 -3.24 -23.36 -28.03
N GLY A 39 -3.13 -23.60 -29.34
CA GLY A 39 -2.92 -24.91 -29.94
C GLY A 39 -1.62 -25.59 -29.52
N ASP A 40 -1.77 -26.89 -29.30
CA ASP A 40 -0.86 -28.02 -29.53
C ASP A 40 0.67 -27.83 -29.48
N LYS A 41 1.22 -28.62 -28.56
CA LYS A 41 2.61 -29.03 -28.33
C LYS A 41 3.32 -29.56 -29.60
N PRO A 42 4.66 -29.56 -29.64
CA PRO A 42 5.32 -30.86 -29.50
C PRO A 42 6.56 -30.87 -28.59
N ASP A 43 6.75 -32.02 -27.95
CA ASP A 43 7.86 -32.43 -27.08
C ASP A 43 9.23 -32.43 -27.77
N LEU A 44 10.30 -32.05 -27.05
CA LEU A 44 11.51 -32.89 -26.91
C LEU A 44 12.43 -32.42 -25.75
N SER A 45 12.83 -33.41 -24.95
CA SER A 45 13.69 -33.42 -23.76
C SER A 45 15.14 -32.97 -23.98
N THR A 46 15.82 -32.51 -22.90
CA THR A 46 17.02 -33.15 -22.28
C THR A 46 17.89 -32.14 -21.49
N VAL A 47 17.85 -32.27 -20.15
CA VAL A 47 18.92 -32.14 -19.13
C VAL A 47 19.87 -30.92 -19.15
N GLU A 48 19.75 -30.06 -18.14
CA GLU A 48 20.89 -29.78 -17.24
C GLU A 48 20.42 -29.51 -15.81
N LYS A 49 21.00 -30.26 -14.88
CA LYS A 49 20.60 -30.40 -13.48
C LYS A 49 21.29 -29.31 -12.65
N HIS A 50 20.81 -28.08 -12.70
CA HIS A 50 21.34 -27.04 -11.81
C HIS A 50 20.74 -27.20 -10.41
N HIS A 51 21.60 -27.55 -9.45
CA HIS A 51 21.32 -27.59 -8.02
C HIS A 51 20.78 -26.24 -7.58
N THR A 52 19.46 -26.14 -7.52
CA THR A 52 18.75 -24.96 -7.03
C THR A 52 18.33 -25.30 -5.63
N THR A 53 18.96 -24.65 -4.66
CA THR A 53 18.54 -24.66 -3.25
C THR A 53 17.03 -24.52 -3.21
N THR A 54 16.36 -25.51 -2.61
CA THR A 54 14.90 -25.62 -2.54
C THR A 54 14.32 -24.39 -1.83
N THR A 55 14.02 -23.33 -2.58
CA THR A 55 13.12 -22.28 -2.13
C THR A 55 11.75 -22.91 -2.11
N THR A 56 11.32 -23.40 -0.94
CA THR A 56 9.91 -23.71 -0.70
C THR A 56 9.08 -22.51 -1.17
N PRO A 57 8.11 -22.71 -2.08
CA PRO A 57 7.26 -21.63 -2.54
C PRO A 57 6.62 -20.97 -1.33
N LEU A 58 6.71 -19.64 -1.25
CA LEU A 58 6.12 -18.88 -0.16
C LEU A 58 4.60 -19.16 -0.16
N ASP A 59 4.13 -19.78 0.91
CA ASP A 59 2.71 -20.12 1.07
C ASP A 59 1.95 -18.88 1.51
N PHE A 60 1.07 -18.38 0.63
CA PHE A 60 0.30 -17.16 0.87
C PHE A 60 -0.97 -17.41 1.70
N ASP A 61 -1.39 -18.67 1.86
CA ASP A 61 -2.57 -19.02 2.67
C ASP A 61 -2.23 -19.08 4.17
N ASP A 62 -0.96 -19.31 4.50
CA ASP A 62 -0.43 -19.29 5.87
C ASP A 62 -0.11 -17.86 6.34
N HIS A 63 -1.15 -17.09 6.62
CA HIS A 63 -1.06 -15.74 7.18
C HIS A 63 -0.22 -15.66 8.47
N GLN A 64 -0.16 -16.72 9.27
CA GLN A 64 0.68 -16.71 10.48
C GLN A 64 2.16 -16.70 10.13
N LYS A 65 2.59 -17.53 9.17
CA LYS A 65 3.98 -17.51 8.70
C LYS A 65 4.35 -16.23 7.97
N LEU A 66 3.44 -15.67 7.16
CA LEU A 66 3.69 -14.42 6.43
C LEU A 66 3.94 -13.23 7.36
N PHE A 67 3.17 -13.13 8.45
CA PHE A 67 3.26 -12.01 9.39
C PHE A 67 4.13 -12.31 10.62
N ALA A 68 4.71 -13.51 10.75
CA ALA A 68 5.58 -13.87 11.87
C ALA A 68 6.80 -12.94 12.01
N SER A 69 7.29 -12.40 10.90
CA SER A 69 8.40 -11.43 10.87
C SER A 69 7.99 -10.00 11.23
N VAL A 70 6.69 -9.72 11.31
CA VAL A 70 6.13 -8.38 11.54
C VAL A 70 5.66 -8.24 12.98
N SER A 71 6.08 -7.17 13.67
CA SER A 71 5.65 -6.93 15.04
C SER A 71 4.15 -6.63 15.13
N THR A 72 3.49 -7.10 16.20
CA THR A 72 2.07 -6.82 16.47
C THR A 72 1.76 -5.33 16.51
N SER A 73 2.70 -4.52 17.03
CA SER A 73 2.59 -3.07 17.05
C SER A 73 2.52 -2.46 15.65
N LYS A 74 3.29 -3.02 14.69
CA LYS A 74 3.29 -2.59 13.29
C LYS A 74 1.97 -3.00 12.63
N LEU A 75 1.49 -4.22 12.86
CA LEU A 75 0.18 -4.66 12.37
C LEU A 75 -0.97 -3.80 12.90
N LEU A 76 -0.99 -3.50 14.19
CA LEU A 76 -2.03 -2.66 14.79
C LEU A 76 -2.00 -1.23 14.23
N ARG A 77 -0.81 -0.65 14.09
CA ARG A 77 -0.62 0.67 13.46
C ARG A 77 -1.08 0.68 12.01
N SER A 78 -0.75 -0.37 11.24
CA SER A 78 -1.18 -0.52 9.85
C SER A 78 -2.70 -0.62 9.76
N SER A 79 -3.32 -1.43 10.62
CA SER A 79 -4.79 -1.58 10.70
C SER A 79 -5.48 -0.25 11.05
N PHE A 80 -4.95 0.47 12.04
CA PHE A 80 -5.46 1.79 12.41
C PHE A 80 -5.37 2.80 11.27
N ASN A 81 -4.19 2.91 10.63
CA ASN A 81 -4.00 3.81 9.48
C ASN A 81 -4.93 3.45 8.33
N LEU A 82 -5.11 2.16 8.03
CA LEU A 82 -6.02 1.71 6.98
C LEU A 82 -7.49 2.04 7.30
N GLY A 83 -7.88 1.93 8.57
CA GLY A 83 -9.20 2.34 9.05
C GLY A 83 -9.44 3.84 8.87
N LEU A 84 -8.42 4.67 9.09
CA LEU A 84 -8.50 6.12 8.84
C LEU A 84 -8.66 6.44 7.35
N VAL A 85 -7.89 5.77 6.47
CA VAL A 85 -8.01 5.98 5.02
C VAL A 85 -9.35 5.47 4.49
N SER A 86 -9.89 4.40 5.07
CA SER A 86 -11.21 3.88 4.68
C SER A 86 -12.37 4.76 5.14
N ASN A 87 -12.12 5.79 5.95
CA ASN A 87 -13.15 6.70 6.45
C ASN A 87 -13.17 7.98 5.61
N GLU A 88 -14.20 8.14 4.78
CA GLU A 88 -14.38 9.29 3.89
C GLU A 88 -14.36 10.63 4.63
N THR A 89 -14.99 10.71 5.81
CA THR A 89 -15.02 11.94 6.61
C THR A 89 -13.64 12.33 7.12
N PHE A 90 -12.81 11.35 7.47
CA PHE A 90 -11.43 11.61 7.88
C PHE A 90 -10.58 12.10 6.70
N LEU A 91 -10.79 11.52 5.51
CA LEU A 91 -10.13 11.98 4.28
C LEU A 91 -10.55 13.41 3.92
N ASP A 92 -11.85 13.73 4.00
CA ASP A 92 -12.38 15.06 3.75
C ASP A 92 -11.82 16.10 4.72
N LEU A 93 -11.72 15.75 6.01
CA LEU A 93 -11.06 16.59 7.01
C LEU A 93 -9.59 16.83 6.65
N GLY A 94 -8.89 15.78 6.22
CA GLY A 94 -7.50 15.88 5.76
C GLY A 94 -7.36 16.84 4.57
N MET A 95 -8.20 16.70 3.55
CA MET A 95 -8.23 17.60 2.40
C MET A 95 -8.54 19.03 2.81
N TRP A 96 -9.51 19.23 3.70
CA TRP A 96 -9.84 20.55 4.24
C TRP A 96 -8.65 21.16 4.98
N VAL A 97 -7.97 20.40 5.85
CA VAL A 97 -6.78 20.86 6.58
C VAL A 97 -5.68 21.26 5.60
N MET A 98 -5.41 20.44 4.58
CA MET A 98 -4.38 20.71 3.57
C MET A 98 -4.70 21.93 2.70
N ASN A 99 -5.99 22.21 2.45
CA ASN A 99 -6.44 23.38 1.69
C ASN A 99 -6.64 24.64 2.56
N SER A 100 -6.59 24.50 3.89
CA SER A 100 -6.84 25.60 4.82
C SER A 100 -5.60 26.48 5.04
N ARG A 101 -5.79 27.64 5.68
CA ARG A 101 -4.69 28.50 6.12
C ARG A 101 -3.79 27.88 7.20
N LEU A 102 -4.19 26.75 7.80
CA LEU A 102 -3.36 26.06 8.81
C LEU A 102 -2.02 25.60 8.22
N ILE A 103 -2.00 25.19 6.93
CA ILE A 103 -0.77 24.80 6.23
C ILE A 103 0.14 26.00 5.93
N GLN A 104 -0.38 27.24 6.00
CA GLN A 104 0.41 28.45 5.75
C GLN A 104 1.23 28.85 6.99
N THR A 105 0.83 28.41 8.18
CA THR A 105 1.58 28.65 9.42
C THR A 105 2.76 27.68 9.51
N PRO A 106 4.02 28.14 9.54
CA PRO A 106 5.20 27.27 9.42
C PRO A 106 5.28 26.17 10.49
N LEU A 107 4.98 26.51 11.74
CA LEU A 107 5.02 25.54 12.85
C LEU A 107 3.94 24.46 12.70
N LEU A 108 2.73 24.87 12.38
CA LEU A 108 1.60 23.96 12.25
C LEU A 108 1.75 23.07 11.01
N ARG A 109 2.21 23.65 9.90
CA ARG A 109 2.61 22.90 8.70
C ARG A 109 3.63 21.83 9.02
N HIS A 110 4.68 22.17 9.78
CA HIS A 110 5.71 21.20 10.15
C HIS A 110 5.12 20.04 10.95
N ILE A 111 4.25 20.32 11.93
CA ILE A 111 3.59 19.30 12.75
C ILE A 111 2.68 18.41 11.88
N ILE A 112 1.87 19.01 11.00
CA ILE A 112 0.96 18.29 10.10
C ILE A 112 1.77 17.37 9.18
N LEU A 113 2.76 17.92 8.45
CA LEU A 113 3.57 17.15 7.52
C LEU A 113 4.36 16.04 8.22
N LYS A 114 4.91 16.30 9.41
CA LYS A 114 5.61 15.29 10.20
C LYS A 114 4.66 14.18 10.66
N THR A 115 3.43 14.54 11.03
CA THR A 115 2.40 13.56 11.42
C THR A 115 2.03 12.69 10.23
N VAL A 116 1.72 13.29 9.07
CA VAL A 116 1.40 12.58 7.83
C VAL A 116 2.55 11.69 7.39
N LYS A 117 3.80 12.19 7.50
CA LYS A 117 5.02 11.42 7.20
C LYS A 117 5.10 10.16 8.06
N HIS A 118 4.86 10.29 9.36
CA HIS A 118 4.90 9.14 10.25
C HIS A 118 3.66 8.25 10.15
N THR A 119 2.50 8.71 9.70
CA THR A 119 1.31 7.85 9.59
C THR A 119 1.24 7.17 8.22
N PHE A 120 0.60 7.84 7.26
CA PHE A 120 0.23 7.27 5.97
C PHE A 120 1.44 7.07 5.07
N PHE A 121 2.36 8.03 5.05
CA PHE A 121 3.52 7.97 4.17
C PHE A 121 4.39 6.75 4.52
N GLN A 122 4.79 6.56 5.78
CA GLN A 122 5.56 5.38 6.18
C GLN A 122 4.84 4.03 5.99
N GLN A 123 3.51 4.05 5.84
CA GLN A 123 2.71 2.84 5.62
C GLN A 123 2.65 2.45 4.14
N PHE A 124 2.57 3.43 3.24
CA PHE A 124 2.35 3.22 1.80
C PHE A 124 3.60 3.48 0.95
N CYS A 125 4.50 4.32 1.42
CA CYS A 125 5.73 4.70 0.71
C CYS A 125 6.93 4.02 1.37
N ALA A 126 7.85 3.52 0.53
CA ALA A 126 9.06 2.85 0.99
C ALA A 126 10.06 3.80 1.66
N GLY A 127 9.99 5.10 1.35
CA GLY A 127 10.88 6.14 1.84
C GLY A 127 10.81 7.40 0.98
N GLU A 128 11.33 8.52 1.47
CA GLU A 128 11.49 9.76 0.68
C GLU A 128 12.78 9.74 -0.14
N THR A 129 13.80 9.04 0.36
CA THR A 129 15.13 8.96 -0.28
C THR A 129 15.39 7.57 -0.86
N PRO A 130 16.32 7.46 -1.84
CA PRO A 130 16.74 6.17 -2.40
C PRO A 130 17.27 5.19 -1.35
N GLU A 131 17.89 5.68 -0.28
CA GLU A 131 18.46 4.90 0.81
C GLU A 131 17.37 4.34 1.74
N GLU A 132 16.39 5.18 2.12
CA GLU A 132 15.22 4.74 2.90
C GLU A 132 14.44 3.66 2.12
N ALA A 133 14.23 3.88 0.82
CA ALA A 133 13.58 2.92 -0.05
C ALA A 133 14.38 1.60 -0.15
N ALA A 134 15.70 1.66 -0.35
CA ALA A 134 16.57 0.49 -0.39
C ALA A 134 16.55 -0.31 0.93
N GLU A 135 16.54 0.35 2.07
CA GLU A 135 16.39 -0.32 3.38
C GLU A 135 15.03 -1.02 3.51
N CYS A 136 13.96 -0.36 3.10
CA CYS A 136 12.63 -0.96 3.10
C CYS A 136 12.58 -2.21 2.20
N LEU A 137 13.17 -2.12 1.00
CA LEU A 137 13.22 -3.24 0.06
C LEU A 137 14.04 -4.42 0.57
N ARG A 138 15.16 -4.18 1.25
CA ARG A 138 15.94 -5.24 1.90
C ARG A 138 15.09 -6.00 2.93
N LYS A 139 14.32 -5.29 3.77
CA LYS A 139 13.42 -5.93 4.73
C LYS A 139 12.36 -6.82 4.07
N ILE A 140 11.84 -6.40 2.91
CA ILE A 140 10.88 -7.20 2.13
C ILE A 140 11.58 -8.44 1.55
N GLN A 141 12.79 -8.28 1.03
CA GLN A 141 13.59 -9.38 0.48
C GLN A 141 14.01 -10.39 1.55
N ASP A 142 14.42 -9.92 2.74
CA ASP A 142 14.77 -10.75 3.89
C ASP A 142 13.55 -11.54 4.40
N ALA A 143 12.34 -11.02 4.20
CA ALA A 143 11.09 -11.74 4.45
C ALA A 143 10.73 -12.75 3.34
N GLY A 144 11.59 -12.96 2.35
CA GLY A 144 11.36 -13.90 1.24
C GLY A 144 10.44 -13.36 0.14
N LEU A 145 10.11 -12.06 0.16
CA LEU A 145 9.23 -11.42 -0.80
C LEU A 145 10.01 -10.65 -1.87
N ARG A 146 9.52 -10.65 -3.10
CA ARG A 146 10.03 -9.78 -4.16
C ARG A 146 9.34 -8.42 -4.06
N SER A 147 10.11 -7.36 -4.27
CA SER A 147 9.63 -5.98 -4.23
C SER A 147 9.73 -5.32 -5.61
N MET A 148 8.84 -4.37 -5.87
CA MET A 148 8.87 -3.48 -7.02
C MET A 148 8.93 -2.05 -6.52
N LEU A 149 9.94 -1.30 -6.96
CA LEU A 149 10.06 0.12 -6.62
C LEU A 149 9.32 0.95 -7.67
N ILE A 150 8.42 1.81 -7.21
CA ILE A 150 7.64 2.71 -8.06
C ILE A 150 7.96 4.15 -7.64
N TYR A 151 8.44 4.95 -8.58
CA TYR A 151 8.65 6.38 -8.37
C TYR A 151 7.33 7.14 -8.50
N ALA A 152 6.87 7.73 -7.41
CA ALA A 152 5.66 8.54 -7.39
C ALA A 152 5.95 9.94 -7.97
N ALA A 153 5.89 10.06 -9.30
CA ALA A 153 5.95 11.34 -10.00
C ALA A 153 4.58 12.03 -9.97
N GLU A 154 4.58 13.36 -9.80
CA GLU A 154 3.36 14.14 -9.93
C GLU A 154 2.98 14.33 -11.39
N HIS A 155 1.67 14.41 -11.66
CA HIS A 155 1.19 14.71 -13.00
C HIS A 155 1.61 16.13 -13.40
N THR A 156 2.11 16.26 -14.63
CA THR A 156 2.53 17.51 -15.26
C THR A 156 1.98 17.54 -16.67
N SER A 157 1.52 18.72 -17.10
CA SER A 157 0.98 18.96 -18.43
C SER A 157 2.01 19.54 -19.40
N ASP A 158 3.24 19.79 -18.95
CA ASP A 158 4.31 20.42 -19.71
C ASP A 158 5.51 19.48 -19.91
N ASN A 159 6.14 19.57 -21.07
CA ASN A 159 7.29 18.72 -21.41
C ASN A 159 8.45 18.91 -20.42
N ALA A 160 8.68 20.13 -19.94
CA ALA A 160 9.75 20.39 -18.98
C ALA A 160 9.48 19.73 -17.60
N GLY A 161 8.23 19.62 -17.18
CA GLY A 161 7.84 18.82 -16.02
C GLY A 161 8.03 17.32 -16.28
N CYS A 162 7.71 16.84 -17.48
CA CYS A 162 7.94 15.44 -17.85
C CYS A 162 9.42 15.09 -17.78
N ASP A 163 10.29 15.94 -18.33
CA ASP A 163 11.74 15.78 -18.30
C ASP A 163 12.27 15.76 -16.85
N ARG A 164 11.79 16.67 -16.00
CA ARG A 164 12.15 16.68 -14.56
C ARG A 164 11.71 15.42 -13.83
N ASN A 165 10.52 14.90 -14.13
CA ASN A 165 10.02 13.65 -13.56
C ASN A 165 10.86 12.45 -14.00
N LEU A 166 11.24 12.40 -15.28
CA LEU A 166 12.08 11.37 -15.84
C LEU A 166 13.50 11.41 -15.27
N GLU A 167 14.10 12.60 -15.17
CA GLU A 167 15.40 12.80 -14.54
C GLU A 167 15.37 12.39 -13.07
N GLY A 168 14.30 12.77 -12.35
CA GLY A 168 14.08 12.34 -10.97
C GLY A 168 13.98 10.81 -10.82
N PHE A 169 13.30 10.14 -11.75
CA PHE A 169 13.25 8.68 -11.80
C PHE A 169 14.64 8.08 -11.99
N PHE A 170 15.39 8.54 -12.99
CA PHE A 170 16.74 8.04 -13.25
C PHE A 170 17.65 8.26 -12.04
N TYR A 171 17.67 9.48 -11.48
CA TYR A 171 18.46 9.78 -10.30
C TYR A 171 18.13 8.83 -9.13
N ARG A 172 16.84 8.63 -8.82
CA ARG A 172 16.46 7.82 -7.65
C ARG A 172 16.61 6.32 -7.86
N VAL A 173 16.38 5.81 -9.07
CA VAL A 173 16.48 4.37 -9.34
C VAL A 173 17.93 3.95 -9.62
N LEU A 174 18.70 4.75 -10.36
CA LEU A 174 20.08 4.43 -10.71
C LEU A 174 21.03 4.62 -9.52
N ASN A 175 20.78 5.62 -8.66
CA ASN A 175 21.63 5.85 -7.48
C ASN A 175 21.17 5.06 -6.25
N SER A 176 20.09 4.26 -6.34
CA SER A 176 19.68 3.47 -5.20
C SER A 176 20.65 2.29 -5.02
N PRO A 177 21.15 2.04 -3.78
CA PRO A 177 22.22 1.08 -3.52
C PRO A 177 21.80 -0.39 -3.70
N SER A 178 20.51 -0.67 -3.81
CA SER A 178 20.03 -1.99 -4.21
C SER A 178 20.18 -2.10 -5.72
N ARG A 179 20.81 -3.17 -6.23
CA ARG A 179 20.98 -3.37 -7.68
C ARG A 179 19.59 -3.65 -8.31
N PHE A 180 18.85 -2.61 -8.65
CA PHE A 180 17.56 -2.73 -9.32
C PHE A 180 17.81 -3.30 -10.71
N ARG A 181 17.41 -4.55 -10.93
CA ARG A 181 17.27 -5.08 -12.28
C ARG A 181 16.04 -4.43 -12.90
N LEU A 182 16.26 -3.29 -13.57
CA LEU A 182 15.29 -2.76 -14.51
C LEU A 182 15.22 -3.75 -15.68
N HIS A 183 14.15 -4.55 -15.69
CA HIS A 183 13.73 -5.27 -16.89
C HIS A 183 12.94 -4.26 -17.72
N LEU A 184 13.66 -3.49 -18.55
CA LEU A 184 13.10 -2.68 -19.62
C LEU A 184 12.96 -3.53 -20.88
#